data_AF-A0A2G2QT05-F1
#
_entry.id   AF-A0A2G2QT05-F1
#
_cell.length_a   1.000
_cell.length_b   1.000
_cell.length_c   1.000
_cell.angle_alpha   90.00
_cell.angle_beta   90.00
_cell.angle_gamma   90.00
#
_symmetry.space_group_name_H-M   'P 1'
#
loop_
_entity.id
_entity.type
_entity.pdbx_description
1 polymer ?
#
loop_
_entity_poly.entity_id
_entity_poly.type
_entity_poly.pdbx_seq_one_letter_code
_entity_poly.pdbx_strand_id
1 'polypeptide(L)' 'MLSCRDFVNNADRLLDRDLRVSTRIALQIHLLLCRHCRRYLKQLHRLVEAIPFMHNKATEEEVRKVMDCIHSHSNL' A
#
# COMPACT_ATOMS: atom_id res chain seq x y z
N MET A 1 -14.89 2.35 19.85
CA MET A 1 -13.43 2.11 19.84
C MET A 1 -13.14 1.17 18.69
N LEU A 2 -12.30 1.59 17.74
CA LEU A 2 -11.83 0.71 16.68
C LEU A 2 -10.89 -0.32 17.32
N SER A 3 -11.14 -1.61 17.15
CA SER A 3 -10.32 -2.65 17.79
C SER A 3 -8.98 -2.80 17.06
N CYS A 4 -7.96 -3.34 17.72
CA CYS A 4 -6.69 -3.63 17.04
C CYS A 4 -6.88 -4.60 15.85
N ARG A 5 -7.88 -5.49 15.92
CA ARG A 5 -8.25 -6.39 14.81
C ARG A 5 -8.81 -5.59 13.63
N ASP A 6 -9.70 -4.65 13.89
CA ASP A 6 -10.27 -3.78 12.84
C ASP A 6 -9.19 -2.92 12.20
N PHE A 7 -8.20 -2.48 12.98
CA PHE A 7 -7.05 -1.75 12.46
C PHE A 7 -6.25 -2.60 11.46
N VAL A 8 -5.89 -3.84 11.85
CA VAL A 8 -5.14 -4.76 10.99
C VAL A 8 -5.90 -5.05 9.69
N ASN A 9 -7.22 -5.30 9.76
CA ASN A 9 -8.06 -5.54 8.59
C ASN A 9 -8.14 -4.36 7.61
N ASN A 10 -7.83 -3.14 8.06
CA ASN A 10 -7.85 -1.93 7.23
C ASN A 10 -6.44 -1.39 6.95
N ALA A 11 -5.38 -2.06 7.41
CA ALA A 11 -4.01 -1.58 7.29
C ALA A 11 -3.51 -1.54 5.84
N ASP A 12 -3.88 -2.53 5.03
CA ASP A 12 -3.49 -2.58 3.61
C ASP A 12 -4.12 -1.44 2.83
N ARG A 13 -5.42 -1.19 3.05
CA ARG A 13 -6.15 -0.07 2.46
C ARG A 13 -5.59 1.30 2.89
N LEU A 14 -4.99 1.36 4.08
CA LEU A 14 -4.31 2.56 4.56
C LEU A 14 -3.04 2.85 3.75
N LEU A 15 -2.31 1.81 3.33
CA LEU A 15 -1.13 1.90 2.48
C LEU A 15 -1.51 2.25 1.03
N ASP A 16 -2.56 1.62 0.50
CA ASP A 16 -3.05 1.86 -0.87
C ASP A 16 -3.75 3.22 -1.07
N ARG A 17 -3.89 4.00 0.02
CA ARG A 17 -4.61 5.29 0.08
C ARG A 17 -6.10 5.20 -0.32
N ASP A 18 -6.66 4.00 -0.42
CA ASP A 18 -8.04 3.73 -0.85
C ASP A 18 -9.01 3.60 0.35
N LEU A 19 -9.08 4.67 1.15
CA LEU A 19 -9.95 4.77 2.32
C LEU A 19 -10.82 6.03 2.28
N ARG A 20 -12.07 5.87 2.71
CA ARG A 20 -12.96 6.99 3.04
C ARG A 20 -12.31 7.85 4.14
N VAL A 21 -12.42 9.17 4.02
CA VAL A 21 -11.77 10.15 4.92
C VAL A 21 -12.10 9.90 6.40
N SER A 22 -13.35 9.53 6.70
CA SER A 22 -13.80 9.21 8.07
C SER A 22 -13.07 8.02 8.68
N THR A 23 -12.88 6.94 7.91
CA THR A 23 -12.14 5.74 8.35
C THR A 23 -10.67 6.05 8.57
N ARG A 24 -10.07 6.90 7.73
CA ARG A 24 -8.68 7.34 7.91
C ARG A 24 -8.50 8.08 9.24
N ILE A 25 -9.40 8.99 9.61
CA ILE A 25 -9.33 9.71 10.88
C ILE A 25 -9.44 8.75 12.07
N ALA A 26 -10.36 7.77 12.02
CA ALA A 26 -10.53 6.79 13.09
C ALA A 26 -9.26 5.93 13.30
N LEU A 27 -8.60 5.51 12.22
CA LEU A 27 -7.33 4.77 12.28
C LEU A 27 -6.18 5.63 12.83
N GLN A 28 -6.13 6.92 12.46
CA GLN A 28 -5.13 7.86 13.00
C GLN A 28 -5.26 8.04 14.52
N ILE A 29 -6.49 8.24 15.01
CA ILE A 29 -6.76 8.32 16.46
C ILE A 29 -6.34 7.02 17.15
N HIS A 30 -6.65 5.86 16.56
CA HIS A 30 -6.24 4.58 17.12
C HIS A 30 -4.70 4.44 17.20
N LEU A 31 -3.97 4.87 16.16
CA LEU A 31 -2.50 4.86 16.17
C LEU A 31 -1.92 5.79 17.25
N LEU A 32 -2.56 6.93 17.51
CA LEU A 32 -2.17 7.84 18.58
C LEU A 32 -2.22 7.14 19.95
N LEU A 33 -3.28 6.38 20.21
CA LEU A 33 -3.53 5.71 21.50
C LEU A 33 -2.82 4.35 21.65
N CYS A 34 -2.69 3.58 20.55
CA CYS A 34 -2.22 2.20 20.59
C CYS A 34 -0.79 2.06 20.04
N ARG A 35 0.16 1.80 20.93
CA ARG A 35 1.57 1.56 20.56
C ARG A 35 1.76 0.30 19.70
N HIS A 36 0.94 -0.73 19.89
CA HIS A 36 1.06 -2.02 19.21
C HIS A 36 0.74 -1.88 17.72
N CYS A 37 -0.38 -1.22 17.41
CA CYS A 37 -0.77 -0.95 16.03
C CYS A 37 0.24 -0.04 15.32
N ARG A 38 0.87 0.90 16.05
CA ARG A 38 1.96 1.72 15.51
C ARG A 38 3.21 0.91 15.17
N ARG A 39 3.57 -0.07 16.01
CA ARG A 39 4.69 -0.99 15.72
C ARG A 39 4.36 -1.90 14.53
N TYR A 40 3.16 -2.45 14.50
CA TYR A 40 2.65 -3.27 13.40
C TYR A 40 2.73 -2.50 12.06
N LEU A 41 2.22 -1.27 12.01
CA LEU A 41 2.24 -0.47 10.78
C LEU A 41 3.67 -0.20 10.29
N LYS A 42 4.61 0.05 11.20
CA LYS A 42 6.03 0.19 10.84
C LYS A 42 6.60 -1.09 10.24
N GLN A 43 6.30 -2.25 10.82
CA GLN A 43 6.75 -3.55 10.31
C GLN A 43 6.16 -3.84 8.93
N LEU A 44 4.86 -3.59 8.77
CA LEU A 44 4.17 -3.75 7.49
C LEU A 44 4.78 -2.85 6.40
N HIS A 45 5.04 -1.58 6.71
CA HIS A 45 5.69 -0.66 5.78
C HIS A 45 7.07 -1.15 5.34
N ARG A 46 7.90 -1.63 6.28
CA ARG A 46 9.22 -2.20 5.97
C ARG A 46 9.12 -3.46 5.12
N LEU A 47 8.13 -4.31 5.40
CA LEU A 47 7.89 -5.53 4.62
C LEU A 47 7.55 -5.17 3.17
N VAL A 48 6.63 -4.22 2.96
CA VAL A 48 6.24 -3.78 1.61
C VAL A 48 7.41 -3.12 0.88
N GLU A 49 8.20 -2.28 1.56
CA GLU A 49 9.42 -1.68 0.98
C GLU A 49 10.46 -2.71 0.56
N ALA A 50 10.54 -3.85 1.27
CA ALA A 50 11.51 -4.90 0.98
C ALA A 50 11.12 -5.75 -0.25
N ILE A 51 9.89 -5.65 -0.76
CA ILE A 51 9.41 -6.43 -1.91
C ILE A 51 9.74 -5.66 -3.21
N PRO A 52 10.66 -6.16 -4.07
CA PRO A 52 11.23 -5.39 -5.20
C PRO A 52 10.28 -5.04 -6.36
N PHE A 53 8.97 -5.26 -6.23
CA PHE A 53 7.99 -5.08 -7.31
C PHE A 53 6.62 -4.56 -6.85
N MET A 54 6.45 -4.19 -5.56
CA MET A 54 5.18 -3.67 -5.02
C MET A 54 5.10 -2.13 -5.02
N HIS A 55 5.97 -1.44 -5.75
CA HIS A 55 5.99 0.02 -5.77
C HIS A 55 5.09 0.59 -6.87
N ASN A 56 3.95 1.14 -6.44
CA ASN A 56 2.98 1.95 -7.20
C ASN A 56 2.45 1.31 -8.50
N LYS A 57 1.24 1.70 -8.92
CA LYS A 57 0.81 1.36 -10.29
C LYS A 57 1.79 2.01 -11.27
N ALA A 58 2.33 1.21 -12.19
CA ALA A 58 3.09 1.74 -13.32
C ALA A 58 2.23 2.78 -14.05
N THR A 59 2.85 3.91 -14.38
CA THR A 59 2.21 4.93 -15.20
C THR A 59 1.93 4.37 -16.59
N GLU A 60 0.92 4.93 -17.27
CA GLU A 60 0.61 4.56 -18.67
C GLU A 60 1.82 4.70 -19.60
N GLU A 61 2.75 5.59 -19.28
CA GLU A 61 4.01 5.76 -20.00
C GLU A 61 4.99 4.61 -19.76
N GLU A 62 5.15 4.17 -18.52
CA GLU A 62 5.98 3.01 -18.17
C GLU A 62 5.40 1.72 -18.77
N VAL A 63 4.08 1.55 -18.72
CA VAL A 63 3.38 0.42 -19.35
C VAL A 63 3.64 0.43 -20.86
N ARG A 64 3.47 1.57 -21.53
CA ARG A 64 3.68 1.68 -22.98
C ARG A 64 5.10 1.31 -23.39
N LYS A 65 6.12 1.80 -22.68
CA LYS A 65 7.52 1.46 -22.93
C LYS A 65 7.81 -0.04 -22.85
N VAL A 66 7.20 -0.74 -21.89
CA VAL A 66 7.33 -2.19 -21.78
C VAL A 66 6.66 -2.89 -22.95
N MET A 67 5.45 -2.47 -23.33
CA MET A 67 4.72 -3.06 -24.45
C MET A 67 5.44 -2.84 -25.79
N ASP A 68 6.00 -1.65 -26.01
CA ASP A 68 6.79 -1.34 -27.22
C ASP A 68 8.04 -2.21 -27.32
N CYS A 69 8.70 -2.48 -26.19
CA CYS A 69 9.85 -3.38 -26.13
C CYS A 69 9.46 -4.84 -26.46
N ILE A 70 8.32 -5.32 -25.97
CA ILE A 70 7.85 -6.68 -26.28
C ILE A 70 7.51 -6.81 -27.77
N HIS A 71 6.87 -5.79 -28.36
CA HIS A 71 6.51 -5.80 -29.78
C HIS A 71 7.73 -5.70 -30.71
N SER A 72 8.78 -4.97 -30.32
CA SER A 72 10.02 -4.89 -31.10
C SER A 72 10.80 -6.21 -31.09
N HIS A 73 10.73 -6.97 -30.00
CA HIS A 73 11.36 -8.30 -29.88
C HIS A 73 10.52 -9.46 -30.44
N SER A 74 9.21 -9.28 -30.66
CA SER A 74 8.33 -10.29 -31.26
C SER A 74 8.30 -10.26 -32.80
N ASN A 75 9.01 -9.29 -33.43
CA ASN A 75 9.15 -9.16 -34.89
C ASN A 75 10.51 -9.70 -35.42
N LEU A 76 11.20 -10.51 -34.62
CA LEU A 76 12.40 -11.31 -34.97
C LEU A 76 12.08 -12.78 -34.78
#